data_AF-A0A2B7X9Q9-F1
#
_entry.id   AF-A0A2B7X9Q9-F1
#
_cell.length_a   1.000
_cell.length_b   1.000
_cell.length_c   1.000
_cell.angle_alpha   90.00
_cell.angle_beta   90.00
_cell.angle_gamma   90.00
#
_symmetry.space_group_name_H-M   'P 1'
#
loop_
_entity.id
_entity.type
_entity.pdbx_description
1 polymer ?
#
loop_
_entity_poly.entity_id
_entity_poly.type
_entity_poly.pdbx_seq_one_letter_code
_entity_poly.pdbx_strand_id
1 'polypeptide(L)'
;MTSPGLQTRITSLSTTHKQTIPLIQRLQNLPAIPGSGDDARLELGAEIHLRLKEMEEQMELLRVELEQLETLRNRKRETGAMEAERERVVVVIGKLEEDLKSARIQFRKAQLQAKRNAEAARRKERQLLFAGAERGEAGSEGGRRKGRAGLTHDDLVAGASEDITAALRRTHQLMQAELSRSKFAQETLEQSTAALSSLSESYSTLDTLLASSRSLAVSLLRSQKSDTWYLETAFYILIGTIIWLVFRRILYGPLWWMLWMPLKLMVRTILPVLGGIGLANKSAQLPAPSATSISLGNPGASVLSETPSAVINGATLESESPPLSLSSAAAEPMGTHQAESESILDEVENIVKKGNDNHDKGTNVDDISPEERRRQEQLPRNPKKRMHEEPIQDEHRKDEL
;
A
#
# COMPACT_ATOMS: atom_id res chain seq x y z
N MET A 1 -21.17 -21.97 20.95
CA MET A 1 -21.54 -22.50 19.62
C MET A 1 -20.72 -21.79 18.56
N THR A 2 -19.65 -22.42 18.09
CA THR A 2 -18.94 -21.97 16.88
C THR A 2 -19.90 -21.98 15.70
N SER A 3 -19.83 -20.98 14.81
CA SER A 3 -20.70 -20.91 13.64
C SER A 3 -20.51 -22.17 12.76
N PRO A 4 -21.57 -22.89 12.35
CA PRO A 4 -21.44 -24.03 11.45
C PRO A 4 -20.87 -23.64 10.08
N GLY A 5 -21.03 -22.38 9.67
CA GLY A 5 -20.42 -21.84 8.46
C GLY A 5 -18.89 -21.79 8.54
N LEU A 6 -18.34 -21.39 9.69
CA LEU A 6 -16.89 -21.27 9.90
C LEU A 6 -16.20 -22.65 9.82
N GLN A 7 -16.77 -23.67 10.47
CA GLN A 7 -16.23 -25.03 10.37
C GLN A 7 -16.28 -25.57 8.94
N THR A 8 -17.37 -25.32 8.22
CA THR A 8 -17.52 -25.72 6.81
C THR A 8 -16.44 -25.07 5.94
N ARG A 9 -16.18 -23.76 6.12
CA ARG A 9 -15.11 -23.04 5.40
C ARG A 9 -13.72 -23.59 5.72
N ILE A 10 -13.40 -23.86 6.98
CA ILE A 10 -12.12 -24.46 7.37
C ILE A 10 -11.91 -25.82 6.71
N THR A 11 -12.95 -26.67 6.70
CA THR A 11 -12.85 -27.99 6.06
C THR A 11 -12.69 -27.86 4.55
N SER A 12 -13.46 -26.98 3.91
CA SER A 12 -13.31 -26.65 2.48
C SER A 12 -11.88 -26.21 2.17
N LEU A 13 -11.33 -25.26 2.94
CA LEU A 13 -9.99 -24.73 2.74
C LEU A 13 -8.90 -25.81 2.93
N SER A 14 -9.06 -26.64 3.95
CA SER A 14 -8.16 -27.79 4.14
C SER A 14 -8.21 -28.76 2.97
N THR A 15 -9.39 -29.00 2.39
CA THR A 15 -9.53 -29.89 1.23
C THR A 15 -8.94 -29.29 -0.05
N THR A 16 -9.15 -28.01 -0.31
CA THR A 16 -8.57 -27.32 -1.48
C THR A 16 -7.05 -27.24 -1.38
N HIS A 17 -6.52 -26.99 -0.18
CA HIS A 17 -5.08 -27.05 0.09
C HIS A 17 -4.49 -28.43 -0.24
N LYS A 18 -5.10 -29.52 0.26
CA LYS A 18 -4.68 -30.90 -0.02
C LYS A 18 -4.72 -31.25 -1.51
N GLN A 19 -5.67 -30.71 -2.26
CA GLN A 19 -5.75 -30.89 -3.72
C GLN A 19 -4.70 -30.07 -4.49
N THR A 20 -4.24 -28.95 -3.94
CA THR A 20 -3.32 -28.04 -4.62
C THR A 20 -1.86 -28.50 -4.53
N ILE A 21 -1.45 -29.12 -3.42
CA ILE A 21 -0.10 -29.69 -3.24
C ILE A 21 0.33 -30.63 -4.37
N PRO A 22 -0.44 -31.67 -4.78
CA PRO A 22 -0.01 -32.57 -5.85
C PRO A 22 0.09 -31.86 -7.20
N LEU A 23 -0.70 -30.81 -7.45
CA LEU A 23 -0.58 -29.99 -8.65
C LEU A 23 0.74 -29.22 -8.67
N ILE A 24 1.15 -28.65 -7.53
CA ILE A 24 2.46 -27.99 -7.38
C ILE A 24 3.60 -28.97 -7.65
N GLN A 25 3.52 -30.19 -7.10
CA GLN A 25 4.52 -31.24 -7.34
C GLN A 25 4.54 -31.68 -8.81
N ARG A 26 3.37 -31.75 -9.46
CA ARG A 26 3.26 -32.05 -10.89
C ARG A 26 3.90 -30.96 -11.74
N LEU A 27 3.70 -29.68 -11.40
CA LEU A 27 4.33 -28.55 -12.08
C LEU A 27 5.86 -28.61 -11.93
N GLN A 28 6.35 -28.94 -10.74
CA GLN A 28 7.78 -29.04 -10.46
C GLN A 28 8.46 -30.15 -11.29
N ASN A 29 7.79 -31.29 -11.46
CA ASN A 29 8.32 -32.47 -12.14
C ASN A 29 7.90 -32.59 -13.61
N LEU A 30 7.34 -31.52 -14.19
CA LEU A 30 6.80 -31.57 -15.55
C LEU A 30 7.94 -31.81 -16.57
N PRO A 31 7.87 -32.88 -17.38
CA PRO A 31 8.90 -33.16 -18.38
C PRO A 31 8.85 -32.08 -19.46
N ALA A 32 10.00 -31.52 -19.81
CA ALA A 32 10.10 -30.50 -20.84
C ALA A 32 9.96 -31.13 -22.23
N ILE A 33 8.72 -31.27 -22.69
CA ILE A 33 8.37 -31.74 -24.03
C ILE A 33 8.36 -30.52 -24.97
N PRO A 34 9.17 -30.52 -26.05
CA PRO A 34 9.23 -29.41 -27.00
C PRO A 34 7.85 -29.11 -27.62
N GLY A 35 7.47 -27.83 -27.72
CA GLY A 35 6.26 -27.36 -28.41
C GLY A 35 4.94 -27.56 -27.66
N SER A 36 4.73 -28.70 -26.99
CA SER A 36 3.47 -29.01 -26.28
C SER A 36 3.57 -28.86 -24.75
N GLY A 37 4.78 -28.98 -24.18
CA GLY A 37 4.99 -28.90 -22.73
C GLY A 37 4.89 -27.48 -22.15
N ASP A 38 5.06 -26.45 -22.98
CA ASP A 38 4.94 -25.06 -22.53
C ASP A 38 3.49 -24.67 -22.24
N ASP A 39 2.53 -25.08 -23.08
CA ASP A 39 1.10 -24.83 -22.87
C ASP A 39 0.58 -25.56 -21.63
N ALA A 40 0.90 -26.84 -21.48
CA ALA A 40 0.53 -27.62 -20.30
C ALA A 40 1.12 -27.05 -18.99
N ARG A 41 2.33 -26.48 -19.05
CA ARG A 41 2.95 -25.80 -17.90
C ARG A 41 2.22 -24.50 -17.57
N LEU A 42 1.87 -23.70 -18.58
CA LEU A 42 1.17 -22.44 -18.38
C LEU A 42 -0.25 -22.66 -17.85
N GLU A 43 -0.97 -23.64 -18.39
CA GLU A 43 -2.30 -24.03 -17.94
C GLU A 43 -2.27 -24.52 -16.49
N LEU A 44 -1.39 -25.47 -16.17
CA LEU A 44 -1.25 -25.98 -14.79
C LEU A 44 -0.80 -24.88 -13.82
N GLY A 45 0.10 -23.99 -14.27
CA GLY A 45 0.53 -22.83 -13.51
C GLY A 45 -0.62 -21.86 -13.23
N ALA A 46 -1.46 -21.59 -14.22
CA ALA A 46 -2.64 -20.74 -14.08
C ALA A 46 -3.70 -21.37 -13.16
N GLU A 47 -3.94 -22.68 -13.28
CA GLU A 47 -4.87 -23.40 -12.42
C GLU A 47 -4.43 -23.35 -10.95
N ILE A 48 -3.15 -23.61 -10.67
CA ILE A 48 -2.62 -23.54 -9.30
C ILE A 48 -2.70 -22.12 -8.77
N HIS A 49 -2.36 -21.11 -9.58
CA HIS A 49 -2.44 -19.72 -9.16
C HIS A 49 -3.88 -19.31 -8.81
N LEU A 50 -4.87 -19.72 -9.61
CA LEU A 50 -6.28 -19.46 -9.35
C LEU A 50 -6.75 -20.15 -8.06
N ARG A 51 -6.37 -21.43 -7.84
CA ARG A 51 -6.70 -22.18 -6.62
C ARG A 51 -6.07 -21.56 -5.36
N LEU A 52 -4.82 -21.10 -5.45
CA LEU A 52 -4.14 -20.40 -4.35
C LEU A 52 -4.82 -19.06 -4.04
N LYS A 53 -5.22 -18.31 -5.08
CA LYS A 53 -5.94 -17.04 -4.92
C LYS A 53 -7.31 -17.25 -4.27
N GLU A 54 -8.09 -18.23 -4.72
CA GLU A 54 -9.37 -18.60 -4.09
C GLU A 54 -9.18 -18.97 -2.61
N MET A 55 -8.12 -19.71 -2.29
CA MET A 55 -7.77 -20.06 -0.91
C MET A 55 -7.39 -18.84 -0.06
N GLU A 56 -6.69 -17.87 -0.63
CA GLU A 56 -6.36 -16.58 0.00
C GLU A 56 -7.65 -15.77 0.30
N GLU A 57 -8.57 -15.68 -0.65
CA GLU A 57 -9.87 -15.02 -0.48
C GLU A 57 -10.73 -15.72 0.60
N GLN A 58 -10.74 -17.06 0.63
CA GLN A 58 -11.42 -17.82 1.69
C GLN A 58 -10.79 -17.62 3.07
N MET A 59 -9.46 -17.51 3.16
CA MET A 59 -8.74 -17.18 4.41
C MET A 59 -9.07 -15.77 4.90
N GLU A 60 -9.13 -14.78 4.00
CA GLU A 60 -9.49 -13.41 4.35
C GLU A 60 -10.91 -13.34 4.92
N LEU A 61 -11.84 -14.04 4.29
CA LEU A 61 -13.23 -14.12 4.77
C LEU A 61 -13.32 -14.84 6.13
N LEU A 62 -12.54 -15.91 6.33
CA LEU A 62 -12.42 -16.58 7.63
C LEU A 62 -11.86 -15.65 8.72
N ARG A 63 -10.89 -14.78 8.40
CA ARG A 63 -10.36 -13.78 9.36
C ARG A 63 -11.42 -12.78 9.76
N VAL A 64 -12.21 -12.28 8.81
CA VAL A 64 -13.32 -11.35 9.09
C VAL A 64 -14.36 -12.01 9.98
N GLU A 65 -14.75 -13.26 9.70
CA GLU A 65 -15.68 -14.01 10.55
C GLU A 65 -15.12 -14.24 11.96
N LEU A 66 -13.81 -14.48 12.09
CA LEU A 66 -13.13 -14.62 13.39
C LEU A 66 -13.12 -13.31 14.18
N GLU A 67 -12.80 -12.19 13.53
CA GLU A 67 -12.78 -10.85 14.13
C GLU A 67 -14.19 -10.42 14.59
N GLN A 68 -15.24 -10.75 13.82
CA GLN A 68 -16.62 -10.57 14.26
C GLN A 68 -16.94 -11.40 15.51
N LEU A 69 -16.47 -12.65 15.57
CA LEU A 69 -16.67 -13.52 16.73
C LEU A 69 -15.91 -13.03 17.97
N GLU A 70 -14.78 -12.37 17.76
CA GLU A 70 -13.90 -11.77 18.77
C GLU A 70 -14.49 -10.45 19.33
N THR A 71 -15.01 -9.58 18.48
CA THR A 71 -15.69 -8.34 18.93
C THR A 71 -17.00 -8.61 19.67
N LEU A 72 -17.67 -9.73 19.36
CA LEU A 72 -18.87 -10.19 20.07
C LEU A 72 -18.51 -10.81 21.44
N ARG A 73 -17.33 -11.44 21.55
CA ARG A 73 -16.75 -11.95 22.81
C ARG A 73 -16.40 -10.82 23.77
N ASN A 74 -15.77 -9.74 23.31
CA ASN A 74 -15.39 -8.63 24.19
C ASN A 74 -16.59 -7.96 24.90
N ARG A 75 -17.83 -8.21 24.43
CA ARG A 75 -19.08 -7.75 25.04
C ARG A 75 -19.74 -8.77 25.99
N LYS A 76 -19.32 -10.04 26.00
CA LYS A 76 -19.98 -11.12 26.76
C LYS A 76 -18.93 -11.98 27.48
N ARG A 77 -18.99 -12.05 28.82
CA ARG A 77 -18.23 -13.04 29.62
C ARG A 77 -18.72 -14.44 29.24
N GLU A 78 -17.98 -15.14 28.39
CA GLU A 78 -18.28 -16.51 27.96
C GLU A 78 -17.78 -17.55 28.96
N THR A 79 -18.44 -18.70 28.98
CA THR A 79 -18.10 -19.88 29.79
C THR A 79 -16.85 -20.59 29.24
N GLY A 80 -15.88 -20.94 30.08
CA GLY A 80 -14.55 -21.45 29.66
C GLY A 80 -14.52 -22.70 28.76
N ALA A 81 -15.58 -23.52 28.73
CA ALA A 81 -15.69 -24.62 27.75
C ALA A 81 -15.75 -24.12 26.30
N MET A 82 -16.40 -22.97 26.07
CA MET A 82 -16.54 -22.36 24.75
C MET A 82 -15.26 -21.61 24.34
N GLU A 83 -14.44 -21.21 25.31
CA GLU A 83 -13.12 -20.62 25.10
C GLU A 83 -12.13 -21.67 24.55
N ALA A 84 -12.12 -22.88 25.11
CA ALA A 84 -11.28 -23.98 24.65
C ALA A 84 -11.61 -24.44 23.22
N GLU A 85 -12.89 -24.46 22.81
CA GLU A 85 -13.28 -24.76 21.43
C GLU A 85 -12.83 -23.68 20.44
N ARG A 86 -12.90 -22.41 20.84
CA ARG A 86 -12.46 -21.27 20.01
C ARG A 86 -10.95 -21.23 19.87
N GLU A 87 -10.21 -21.49 20.93
CA GLU A 87 -8.75 -21.55 20.89
C GLU A 87 -8.27 -22.61 19.90
N ARG A 88 -8.92 -23.79 19.88
CA ARG A 88 -8.65 -24.83 18.87
C ARG A 88 -8.91 -24.34 17.45
N VAL A 89 -9.99 -23.59 17.22
CA VAL A 89 -10.31 -23.02 15.90
C VAL A 89 -9.26 -22.00 15.47
N VAL A 90 -8.81 -21.12 16.37
CA VAL A 90 -7.75 -20.13 16.09
C VAL A 90 -6.44 -20.83 15.72
N VAL A 91 -6.05 -21.87 16.46
CA VAL A 91 -4.84 -22.67 16.16
C VAL A 91 -4.95 -23.34 14.79
N VAL A 92 -6.11 -23.90 14.45
CA VAL A 92 -6.33 -24.54 13.13
C VAL A 92 -6.26 -23.51 11.99
N ILE A 93 -6.82 -22.31 12.18
CA ILE A 93 -6.73 -21.22 11.19
C ILE A 93 -5.29 -20.74 11.03
N GLY A 94 -4.55 -20.56 12.14
CA GLY A 94 -3.14 -20.17 12.10
C GLY A 94 -2.27 -21.19 11.35
N LYS A 95 -2.52 -22.49 11.56
CA LYS A 95 -1.85 -23.54 10.80
C LYS A 95 -2.19 -23.49 9.30
N LEU A 96 -3.47 -23.31 8.95
CA LEU A 96 -3.90 -23.17 7.56
C LEU A 96 -3.27 -21.96 6.86
N GLU A 97 -3.04 -20.87 7.60
CA GLU A 97 -2.34 -19.69 7.09
C GLU A 97 -0.87 -19.98 6.76
N GLU A 98 -0.17 -20.67 7.65
CA GLU A 98 1.21 -21.07 7.43
C GLU A 98 1.33 -22.07 6.28
N ASP A 99 0.40 -23.03 6.21
CA ASP A 99 0.27 -23.98 5.11
C ASP A 99 0.08 -23.25 3.76
N LEU A 100 -0.77 -22.20 3.70
CA LEU A 100 -0.96 -21.37 2.50
C LEU A 100 0.33 -20.64 2.10
N LYS A 101 1.00 -19.98 3.05
CA LYS A 101 2.28 -19.30 2.81
C LYS A 101 3.32 -20.27 2.27
N SER A 102 3.42 -21.45 2.87
CA SER A 102 4.34 -22.50 2.43
C SER A 102 4.01 -22.97 1.00
N ALA A 103 2.73 -23.15 0.67
CA ALA A 103 2.28 -23.54 -0.67
C ALA A 103 2.60 -22.46 -1.72
N ARG A 104 2.51 -21.17 -1.37
CA ARG A 104 2.89 -20.05 -2.26
C ARG A 104 4.38 -20.07 -2.59
N ILE A 105 5.21 -20.31 -1.57
CA ILE A 105 6.66 -20.41 -1.74
C ILE A 105 7.01 -21.63 -2.59
N GLN A 106 6.41 -22.79 -2.30
CA GLN A 106 6.59 -24.02 -3.07
C GLN A 106 6.15 -23.85 -4.53
N PHE A 107 5.03 -23.16 -4.78
CA PHE A 107 4.56 -22.85 -6.11
C PHE A 107 5.54 -21.97 -6.88
N ARG A 108 6.08 -20.91 -6.27
CA ARG A 108 7.10 -20.07 -6.89
C ARG A 108 8.36 -20.87 -7.22
N LYS A 109 8.80 -21.74 -6.31
CA LYS A 109 9.94 -22.63 -6.55
C LYS A 109 9.67 -23.62 -7.70
N ALA A 110 8.47 -24.21 -7.73
CA ALA A 110 8.04 -25.12 -8.79
C ALA A 110 7.98 -24.43 -10.15
N GLN A 111 7.48 -23.19 -10.21
CA GLN A 111 7.48 -22.37 -11.44
C GLN A 111 8.90 -22.11 -11.96
N LEU A 112 9.83 -21.72 -11.07
CA LEU A 112 11.22 -21.47 -11.45
C LEU A 112 11.90 -22.76 -11.93
N GLN A 113 11.68 -23.88 -11.25
CA GLN A 113 12.22 -25.18 -11.66
C GLN A 113 11.64 -25.63 -13.02
N ALA A 114 10.34 -25.50 -13.22
CA ALA A 114 9.69 -25.84 -14.49
C ALA A 114 10.17 -24.94 -15.64
N LYS A 115 10.45 -23.65 -15.37
CA LYS A 115 11.06 -22.73 -16.32
C LYS A 115 12.50 -23.15 -16.66
N ARG A 116 13.34 -23.43 -15.65
CA ARG A 116 14.72 -23.92 -15.83
C ARG A 116 14.75 -25.21 -16.67
N ASN A 117 13.87 -26.16 -16.39
CA ASN A 117 13.77 -27.42 -17.12
C ASN A 117 13.42 -27.20 -18.61
N ALA A 118 12.48 -26.30 -18.90
CA ALA A 118 12.11 -25.99 -20.27
C ALA A 118 13.19 -25.22 -21.02
N GLU A 119 13.88 -24.28 -20.37
CA GLU A 119 15.01 -23.58 -20.96
C GLU A 119 16.17 -24.55 -21.27
N ALA A 120 16.44 -25.51 -20.38
CA ALA A 120 17.41 -26.57 -20.62
C ALA A 120 17.03 -27.44 -21.83
N ALA A 121 15.75 -27.78 -21.99
CA ALA A 121 15.27 -28.52 -23.16
C ALA A 121 15.38 -27.71 -24.47
N ARG A 122 14.99 -26.42 -24.45
CA ARG A 122 15.17 -25.52 -25.60
C ARG A 122 16.64 -25.36 -25.99
N ARG A 123 17.55 -25.32 -25.01
CA ARG A 123 19.01 -25.30 -25.29
C ARG A 123 19.47 -26.58 -25.99
N LYS A 124 19.02 -27.75 -25.53
CA LYS A 124 19.34 -29.04 -26.16
C LYS A 124 18.78 -29.13 -27.58
N GLU A 125 17.56 -28.63 -27.82
CA GLU A 125 16.97 -28.56 -29.16
C GLU A 125 17.81 -27.68 -30.08
N ARG A 126 18.17 -26.47 -29.64
CA ARG A 126 19.06 -25.59 -30.43
C ARG A 126 20.38 -26.29 -30.75
N GLN A 127 21.00 -26.95 -29.78
CA GLN A 127 22.24 -27.71 -30.01
C GLN A 127 22.07 -28.83 -31.04
N LEU A 128 20.94 -29.55 -31.03
CA LEU A 128 20.63 -30.58 -32.03
C LEU A 128 20.39 -29.99 -33.43
N LEU A 129 19.73 -28.84 -33.52
CA LEU A 129 19.51 -28.14 -34.79
C LEU A 129 20.84 -27.60 -35.38
N PHE A 130 21.70 -27.03 -34.54
CA PHE A 130 23.03 -26.56 -34.95
C PHE A 130 23.96 -27.73 -35.31
N ALA A 131 23.95 -28.83 -34.55
CA ALA A 131 24.73 -30.03 -34.89
C ALA A 131 24.23 -30.72 -36.18
N GLY A 132 22.94 -30.63 -36.47
CA GLY A 132 22.36 -31.07 -37.75
C GLY A 132 22.82 -30.21 -38.93
N ALA A 133 22.99 -28.89 -38.72
CA ALA A 133 23.51 -27.96 -39.73
C ALA A 133 25.01 -28.17 -39.99
N GLU A 134 25.84 -28.31 -38.95
CA GLU A 134 27.27 -28.60 -39.09
C GLU A 134 27.54 -29.96 -39.75
N ARG A 135 26.70 -30.97 -39.47
CA ARG A 135 26.81 -32.28 -40.15
C ARG A 135 26.38 -32.21 -41.63
N GLY A 136 25.54 -31.24 -41.99
CA GLY A 136 25.18 -30.93 -43.38
C GLY A 136 26.29 -30.19 -44.12
N GLU A 137 27.04 -29.31 -43.46
CA GLU A 137 28.18 -28.59 -44.05
C GLU A 137 29.45 -29.45 -44.15
N ALA A 138 29.76 -30.28 -43.15
CA ALA A 138 30.88 -31.22 -43.21
C ALA A 138 30.69 -32.37 -44.22
N GLY A 139 29.45 -32.59 -44.68
CA GLY A 139 29.11 -33.56 -45.74
C GLY A 139 28.94 -32.95 -47.13
N SER A 140 29.06 -31.62 -47.28
CA SER A 140 28.74 -30.89 -48.51
C SER A 140 29.94 -30.13 -49.11
N GLU A 141 31.14 -30.69 -49.02
CA GLU A 141 32.31 -30.23 -49.80
C GLU A 141 32.80 -31.24 -50.86
N GLY A 142 32.08 -32.35 -51.05
CA GLY A 142 32.50 -33.45 -51.95
C GLY A 142 31.53 -33.83 -53.07
N GLY A 143 30.52 -33.01 -53.36
CA GLY A 143 29.36 -33.43 -54.16
C GLY A 143 29.12 -32.66 -55.46
N ARG A 144 29.83 -33.03 -56.53
CA ARG A 144 29.44 -32.85 -57.95
C ARG A 144 29.46 -31.42 -58.54
N ARG A 145 30.66 -30.95 -58.87
CA ARG A 145 30.89 -30.28 -60.17
C ARG A 145 31.68 -31.22 -61.08
N LYS A 146 30.99 -32.22 -61.64
CA LYS A 146 31.55 -33.05 -62.71
C LYS A 146 31.44 -32.27 -64.02
N GLY A 147 32.57 -32.18 -64.72
CA GLY A 147 32.87 -31.19 -65.75
C GLY A 147 31.85 -31.07 -66.88
N ARG A 148 31.56 -29.81 -67.22
CA ARG A 148 31.03 -29.41 -68.53
C ARG A 148 32.24 -28.95 -69.36
N ALA A 149 33.05 -29.91 -69.80
CA ALA A 149 34.19 -29.66 -70.67
C ALA A 149 33.74 -29.79 -72.13
N GLY A 150 33.73 -28.67 -72.86
CA GLY A 150 33.54 -28.63 -74.32
C GLY A 150 32.25 -27.96 -74.83
N LEU A 151 31.80 -26.85 -74.24
CA LEU A 151 30.69 -26.07 -74.82
C LEU A 151 31.25 -25.05 -75.81
N THR A 152 30.67 -25.01 -77.00
CA THR A 152 30.88 -23.94 -77.97
C THR A 152 30.39 -22.60 -77.38
N HIS A 153 30.96 -21.48 -77.84
CA HIS A 153 30.63 -20.16 -77.31
C HIS A 153 29.12 -19.85 -77.37
N ASP A 154 28.44 -20.33 -78.42
CA ASP A 154 26.97 -20.22 -78.57
C ASP A 154 26.20 -20.98 -77.48
N ASP A 155 26.64 -22.18 -77.07
CA ASP A 155 25.99 -22.95 -75.99
C ASP A 155 26.19 -22.32 -74.60
N LEU A 156 27.31 -21.61 -74.42
CA LEU A 156 27.58 -20.85 -73.20
C LEU A 156 26.72 -19.58 -73.14
N VAL A 157 26.54 -18.90 -74.27
CA VAL A 157 25.68 -17.70 -74.38
C VAL A 157 24.20 -18.08 -74.27
N ALA A 158 23.79 -19.22 -74.84
CA ALA A 158 22.45 -19.76 -74.68
C ALA A 158 22.18 -20.15 -73.22
N GLY A 159 23.13 -20.84 -72.56
CA GLY A 159 23.05 -21.16 -71.14
C GLY A 159 23.02 -19.93 -70.23
N ALA A 160 23.81 -18.88 -70.53
CA ALA A 160 23.77 -17.62 -69.79
C ALA A 160 22.43 -16.89 -69.93
N SER A 161 21.81 -16.94 -71.12
CA SER A 161 20.49 -16.36 -71.35
C SER A 161 19.39 -17.14 -70.61
N GLU A 162 19.51 -18.47 -70.56
CA GLU A 162 18.63 -19.33 -69.77
C GLU A 162 18.78 -19.08 -68.27
N ASP A 163 20.01 -18.89 -67.78
CA ASP A 163 20.30 -18.55 -66.38
C ASP A 163 19.79 -17.14 -66.02
N ILE A 164 19.93 -16.15 -66.90
CA ILE A 164 19.35 -14.81 -66.70
C ILE A 164 17.83 -14.91 -66.66
N THR A 165 17.22 -15.70 -67.56
CA THR A 165 15.77 -15.88 -67.57
C THR A 165 15.28 -16.64 -66.33
N ALA A 166 16.05 -17.62 -65.85
CA ALA A 166 15.79 -18.34 -64.61
C ALA A 166 15.95 -17.43 -63.39
N ALA A 167 16.96 -16.56 -63.37
CA ALA A 167 17.18 -15.56 -62.34
C ALA A 167 16.03 -14.55 -62.30
N LEU A 168 15.59 -14.02 -63.44
CA LEU A 168 14.47 -13.07 -63.52
C LEU A 168 13.14 -13.71 -63.07
N ARG A 169 12.90 -14.98 -63.42
CA ARG A 169 11.74 -15.73 -62.91
C ARG A 169 11.82 -15.91 -61.40
N ARG A 170 13.02 -16.19 -60.87
CA ARG A 170 13.25 -16.33 -59.42
C ARG A 170 13.05 -15.00 -58.69
N THR A 171 13.54 -13.88 -59.23
CA THR A 171 13.31 -12.55 -58.63
C THR A 171 11.84 -12.16 -58.69
N HIS A 172 11.14 -12.50 -59.77
CA HIS A 172 9.69 -12.27 -59.85
C HIS A 172 8.93 -13.09 -58.80
N GLN A 173 9.27 -14.37 -58.62
CA GLN A 173 8.69 -15.20 -57.56
C GLN A 173 9.00 -14.64 -56.17
N LEU A 174 10.23 -14.14 -55.95
CA LEU A 174 10.63 -13.53 -54.69
C LEU A 174 9.90 -12.21 -54.45
N MET A 175 9.73 -11.37 -55.48
CA MET A 175 8.96 -10.13 -55.42
C MET A 175 7.48 -10.41 -55.14
N GLN A 176 6.89 -11.43 -55.74
CA GLN A 176 5.52 -11.86 -55.44
C GLN A 176 5.39 -12.36 -53.99
N ALA A 177 6.37 -13.11 -53.50
CA ALA A 177 6.42 -13.58 -52.12
C ALA A 177 6.56 -12.41 -51.13
N GLU A 178 7.46 -11.46 -51.39
CA GLU A 178 7.64 -10.26 -50.56
C GLU A 178 6.42 -9.34 -50.59
N LEU A 179 5.73 -9.22 -51.74
CA LEU A 179 4.46 -8.49 -51.80
C LEU A 179 3.36 -9.16 -50.96
N SER A 180 3.27 -10.50 -50.99
CA SER A 180 2.32 -11.22 -50.13
C SER A 180 2.67 -11.07 -48.64
N ARG A 181 3.97 -11.06 -48.32
CA ARG A 181 4.49 -10.83 -46.96
C ARG A 181 4.23 -9.40 -46.49
N SER A 182 4.36 -8.41 -47.36
CA SER A 182 4.06 -7.01 -47.09
C SER A 182 2.57 -6.80 -46.82
N LYS A 183 1.69 -7.44 -47.60
CA LYS A 183 0.24 -7.41 -47.31
C LYS A 183 -0.10 -7.99 -45.95
N PHE A 184 0.51 -9.12 -45.58
CA PHE A 184 0.32 -9.71 -44.25
C PHE A 184 0.86 -8.79 -43.13
N ALA A 185 2.02 -8.16 -43.35
CA ALA A 185 2.55 -7.18 -42.40
C ALA A 185 1.62 -5.97 -42.24
N GLN A 186 1.00 -5.52 -43.34
CA GLN A 186 0.08 -4.39 -43.33
C GLN A 186 -1.25 -4.74 -42.64
N GLU A 187 -1.80 -5.92 -42.87
CA GLU A 187 -2.95 -6.44 -42.12
C GLU A 187 -2.63 -6.55 -40.61
N THR A 188 -1.41 -6.98 -40.26
CA THR A 188 -0.98 -7.06 -38.86
C THR A 188 -0.87 -5.67 -38.22
N LEU A 189 -0.32 -4.68 -38.94
CA LEU A 189 -0.25 -3.30 -38.46
C LEU A 189 -1.64 -2.69 -38.28
N GLU A 190 -2.57 -2.97 -39.20
CA GLU A 190 -3.95 -2.52 -39.12
C GLU A 190 -4.68 -3.17 -37.92
N GLN A 191 -4.51 -4.47 -37.70
CA GLN A 191 -5.01 -5.16 -36.51
C GLN A 191 -4.41 -4.58 -35.22
N SER A 192 -3.11 -4.28 -35.20
CA SER A 192 -2.47 -3.66 -34.03
C SER A 192 -2.99 -2.24 -33.78
N THR A 193 -3.30 -1.49 -34.83
CA THR A 193 -3.87 -0.14 -34.73
C THR A 193 -5.32 -0.19 -34.22
N ALA A 194 -6.11 -1.15 -34.70
CA ALA A 194 -7.47 -1.40 -34.20
C ALA A 194 -7.46 -1.86 -32.73
N ALA A 195 -6.48 -2.68 -32.34
CA ALA A 195 -6.28 -3.05 -30.95
C ALA A 195 -5.92 -1.82 -30.09
N LEU A 196 -5.03 -0.94 -30.56
CA LEU A 196 -4.69 0.32 -29.87
C LEU A 196 -5.89 1.25 -29.74
N SER A 197 -6.74 1.38 -30.77
CA SER A 197 -7.95 2.19 -30.69
C SER A 197 -8.96 1.61 -29.69
N SER A 198 -9.14 0.28 -29.69
CA SER A 198 -10.02 -0.39 -28.71
C SER A 198 -9.51 -0.23 -27.28
N LEU A 199 -8.19 -0.25 -27.09
CA LEU A 199 -7.58 0.00 -25.79
C LEU A 199 -7.76 1.45 -25.35
N SER A 200 -7.61 2.41 -26.27
CA SER A 200 -7.89 3.84 -26.00
C SER A 200 -9.35 4.08 -25.60
N GLU A 201 -10.30 3.44 -26.30
CA GLU A 201 -11.71 3.46 -25.94
C GLU A 201 -11.94 2.84 -24.56
N SER A 202 -11.31 1.70 -24.26
CA SER A 202 -11.35 1.06 -22.95
C SER A 202 -10.85 2.02 -21.85
N TYR A 203 -9.72 2.69 -22.04
CA TYR A 203 -9.21 3.68 -21.09
C TYR A 203 -10.13 4.89 -20.93
N SER A 204 -10.75 5.37 -22.01
CA SER A 204 -11.75 6.44 -21.94
C SER A 204 -12.97 6.01 -21.12
N THR A 205 -13.49 4.79 -21.35
CA THR A 205 -14.59 4.26 -20.53
C THR A 205 -14.19 4.12 -19.07
N LEU A 206 -12.97 3.66 -18.78
CA LEU A 206 -12.45 3.60 -17.40
C LEU A 206 -12.33 4.98 -16.76
N ASP A 207 -11.91 6.01 -17.49
CA ASP A 207 -11.85 7.38 -16.97
C ASP A 207 -13.27 7.91 -16.65
N THR A 208 -14.26 7.64 -17.50
CA THR A 208 -15.65 7.99 -17.20
C THR A 208 -16.19 7.24 -15.97
N LEU A 209 -15.85 5.96 -15.82
CA LEU A 209 -16.23 5.16 -14.65
C LEU A 209 -15.53 5.68 -13.38
N LEU A 210 -14.25 6.01 -13.44
CA LEU A 210 -13.50 6.60 -12.32
C LEU A 210 -14.03 7.98 -11.96
N ALA A 211 -14.40 8.81 -12.94
CA ALA A 211 -15.03 10.10 -12.71
C ALA A 211 -16.40 9.93 -12.03
N SER A 212 -17.20 8.94 -12.43
CA SER A 212 -18.48 8.61 -11.81
C SER A 212 -18.31 8.05 -10.38
N SER A 213 -17.31 7.19 -10.16
CA SER A 213 -16.96 6.67 -8.83
C SER A 213 -16.47 7.79 -7.91
N ARG A 214 -15.63 8.69 -8.42
CA ARG A 214 -15.17 9.87 -7.66
C ARG A 214 -16.33 10.80 -7.33
N SER A 215 -17.26 11.04 -8.26
CA SER A 215 -18.41 11.91 -7.97
C SER A 215 -19.33 11.29 -6.92
N LEU A 216 -19.54 9.97 -6.96
CA LEU A 216 -20.27 9.23 -5.93
C LEU A 216 -19.54 9.24 -4.59
N ALA A 217 -18.22 8.99 -4.58
CA ALA A 217 -17.40 9.03 -3.38
C ALA A 217 -17.36 10.44 -2.75
N VAL A 218 -17.27 11.48 -3.58
CA VAL A 218 -17.36 12.88 -3.13
C VAL A 218 -18.75 13.20 -2.63
N SER A 219 -19.81 12.69 -3.27
CA SER A 219 -21.19 12.85 -2.81
C SER A 219 -21.41 12.19 -1.45
N LEU A 220 -20.92 10.96 -1.26
CA LEU A 220 -20.98 10.23 0.01
C LEU A 220 -20.15 10.93 1.10
N LEU A 221 -18.91 11.31 0.80
CA LEU A 221 -18.07 12.06 1.73
C LEU A 221 -18.68 13.41 2.09
N ARG A 222 -19.25 14.13 1.12
CA ARG A 222 -19.90 15.42 1.38
C ARG A 222 -21.17 15.27 2.19
N SER A 223 -21.97 14.24 1.91
CA SER A 223 -23.21 13.94 2.63
C SER A 223 -22.95 13.50 4.07
N GLN A 224 -22.02 12.56 4.28
CA GLN A 224 -21.68 12.10 5.62
C GLN A 224 -21.02 13.21 6.44
N LYS A 225 -20.21 14.06 5.80
CA LYS A 225 -19.52 15.17 6.47
C LYS A 225 -20.44 16.33 6.82
N SER A 226 -21.47 16.61 6.00
CA SER A 226 -22.47 17.61 6.36
C SER A 226 -23.30 17.17 7.56
N ASP A 227 -23.64 15.88 7.64
CA ASP A 227 -24.48 15.36 8.73
C ASP A 227 -23.73 15.34 10.07
N THR A 228 -22.43 14.97 10.05
CA THR A 228 -21.57 15.06 11.23
C THR A 228 -21.39 16.49 11.73
N TRP A 229 -21.40 17.48 10.85
CA TRP A 229 -21.23 18.88 11.27
C TRP A 229 -22.50 19.46 11.92
N TYR A 230 -23.69 19.05 11.45
CA TYR A 230 -24.95 19.42 12.11
C TYR A 230 -25.10 18.75 13.48
N LEU A 231 -24.76 17.46 13.60
CA LEU A 231 -24.78 16.77 14.90
C LEU A 231 -23.76 17.36 15.88
N GLU A 232 -22.56 17.70 15.40
CA GLU A 232 -21.52 18.30 16.23
C GLU A 232 -21.93 19.70 16.73
N THR A 233 -22.43 20.57 15.84
CA THR A 233 -22.90 21.90 16.22
C THR A 233 -24.12 21.85 17.16
N ALA A 234 -25.06 20.93 16.93
CA ALA A 234 -26.19 20.70 17.83
C ALA A 234 -25.75 20.20 19.22
N PHE A 235 -24.75 19.31 19.28
CA PHE A 235 -24.18 18.81 20.54
C PHE A 235 -23.47 19.92 21.33
N TYR A 236 -22.72 20.81 20.68
CA TYR A 236 -22.09 21.95 21.35
C TYR A 236 -23.11 22.97 21.87
N ILE A 237 -24.18 23.26 21.12
CA ILE A 237 -25.26 24.14 21.61
C ILE A 237 -25.98 23.49 22.80
N LEU A 238 -26.23 22.17 22.75
CA LEU A 238 -26.82 21.42 23.86
C LEU A 238 -25.92 21.46 25.11
N ILE A 239 -24.62 21.20 24.96
CA ILE A 239 -23.67 21.32 26.07
C ILE A 239 -23.61 22.75 26.60
N GLY A 240 -23.56 23.76 25.72
CA GLY A 240 -23.55 25.17 26.11
C GLY A 240 -24.79 25.57 26.91
N THR A 241 -25.97 25.08 26.51
CA THR A 241 -27.22 25.34 27.25
C THR A 241 -27.27 24.58 28.57
N ILE A 242 -26.76 23.34 28.66
CA ILE A 242 -26.63 22.60 29.92
C ILE A 242 -25.64 23.30 30.86
N ILE A 243 -24.45 23.67 30.39
CA ILE A 243 -23.46 24.41 31.16
C ILE A 243 -24.06 25.73 31.65
N TRP A 244 -24.79 26.45 30.79
CA TRP A 244 -25.47 27.69 31.17
C TRP A 244 -26.55 27.45 32.22
N LEU A 245 -27.34 26.38 32.10
CA LEU A 245 -28.35 25.98 33.09
C LEU A 245 -27.71 25.60 34.41
N VAL A 246 -26.61 24.85 34.40
CA VAL A 246 -25.87 24.48 35.61
C VAL A 246 -25.26 25.73 36.26
N PHE A 247 -24.63 26.60 35.49
CA PHE A 247 -24.10 27.87 35.97
C PHE A 247 -25.20 28.76 36.58
N ARG A 248 -26.33 28.88 35.89
CA ARG A 248 -27.45 29.70 36.35
C ARG A 248 -28.21 29.10 37.52
N ARG A 249 -28.39 27.78 37.55
CA ARG A 249 -29.28 27.10 38.51
C ARG A 249 -28.54 26.53 39.72
N ILE A 250 -27.37 25.94 39.54
CA ILE A 250 -26.58 25.34 40.62
C ILE A 250 -25.69 26.37 41.30
N LEU A 251 -25.08 27.27 40.51
CA LEU A 251 -24.01 28.15 40.98
C LEU A 251 -24.53 29.45 41.61
N TYR A 252 -25.68 29.98 41.17
CA TYR A 252 -26.23 31.24 41.70
C TYR A 252 -27.21 31.07 42.87
N GLY A 253 -27.94 29.95 42.96
CA GLY A 253 -28.96 29.74 44.00
C GLY A 253 -28.45 28.91 45.18
N PRO A 254 -28.37 27.57 45.03
CA PRO A 254 -27.96 26.68 46.11
C PRO A 254 -26.53 26.92 46.59
N LEU A 255 -25.61 27.34 45.72
CA LEU A 255 -24.22 27.60 46.11
C LEU A 255 -24.06 28.84 47.00
N TRP A 256 -24.92 29.85 46.85
CA TRP A 256 -24.96 30.94 47.83
C TRP A 256 -25.40 30.41 49.19
N TRP A 257 -26.37 29.49 49.24
CA TRP A 257 -26.74 28.85 50.50
C TRP A 257 -25.67 27.89 51.03
N MET A 258 -25.00 27.14 50.16
CA MET A 258 -23.97 26.15 50.50
C MET A 258 -22.62 26.80 50.86
N LEU A 259 -22.35 28.03 50.41
CA LEU A 259 -21.19 28.83 50.82
C LEU A 259 -21.53 29.69 52.06
N TRP A 260 -22.74 30.25 52.14
CA TRP A 260 -23.17 31.08 53.27
C TRP A 260 -23.51 30.26 54.52
N MET A 261 -24.10 29.06 54.41
CA MET A 261 -24.42 28.20 55.55
C MET A 261 -23.19 27.74 56.35
N PRO A 262 -22.14 27.13 55.76
CA PRO A 262 -20.95 26.75 56.52
C PRO A 262 -20.17 27.96 57.00
N LEU A 263 -20.13 29.07 56.24
CA LEU A 263 -19.47 30.30 56.69
C LEU A 263 -20.19 30.92 57.90
N LYS A 264 -21.52 30.99 57.88
CA LYS A 264 -22.32 31.49 59.01
C LYS A 264 -22.29 30.53 60.20
N LEU A 265 -22.22 29.22 59.96
CA LEU A 265 -22.05 28.20 61.00
C LEU A 265 -20.66 28.29 61.64
N MET A 266 -19.60 28.47 60.84
CA MET A 266 -18.25 28.76 61.32
C MET A 266 -18.21 30.05 62.14
N VAL A 267 -18.80 31.15 61.66
CA VAL A 267 -18.88 32.41 62.45
C VAL A 267 -19.66 32.20 63.75
N ARG A 268 -20.74 31.40 63.74
CA ARG A 268 -21.54 31.06 64.93
C ARG A 268 -20.82 30.13 65.91
N THR A 269 -19.96 29.24 65.44
CA THR A 269 -19.18 28.31 66.28
C THR A 269 -17.85 28.91 66.75
N ILE A 270 -17.29 29.86 66.01
CA ILE A 270 -16.02 30.54 66.34
C ILE A 270 -16.24 31.75 67.26
N LEU A 271 -17.34 32.51 67.12
CA LEU A 271 -17.63 33.66 68.01
C LEU A 271 -17.76 33.33 69.51
N PRO A 272 -18.41 32.23 69.95
CA PRO A 272 -18.54 31.94 71.38
C PRO A 272 -17.32 31.23 71.98
N VAL A 273 -16.41 30.71 71.15
CA VAL A 273 -15.18 30.03 71.63
C VAL A 273 -14.00 31.00 71.77
N LEU A 274 -14.00 32.12 71.03
CA LEU A 274 -12.95 33.15 71.14
C LEU A 274 -13.40 34.46 71.83
N GLY A 275 -14.71 34.69 72.02
CA GLY A 275 -15.27 35.93 72.59
C GLY A 275 -15.88 35.80 73.99
N GLY A 276 -15.49 34.79 74.76
CA GLY A 276 -16.12 34.44 76.04
C GLY A 276 -15.68 35.24 77.28
N ILE A 277 -15.49 36.57 77.21
CA ILE A 277 -15.46 37.47 78.38
C ILE A 277 -15.99 38.86 77.97
N GLY A 278 -17.10 39.34 78.58
CA GLY A 278 -17.36 40.79 78.69
C GLY A 278 -18.81 41.28 78.50
N LEU A 279 -19.50 41.46 79.63
CA LEU A 279 -20.39 42.59 80.03
C LEU A 279 -21.44 43.14 79.03
N ALA A 280 -22.74 42.99 79.29
CA ALA A 280 -23.58 43.81 80.18
C ALA A 280 -24.11 45.13 79.57
N ASN A 281 -25.44 45.16 79.38
CA ASN A 281 -26.40 46.27 79.51
C ASN A 281 -26.01 47.70 79.06
N LYS A 282 -26.82 48.34 78.19
CA LYS A 282 -27.97 49.17 78.61
C LYS A 282 -28.67 49.87 77.43
N SER A 283 -29.97 50.03 77.61
CA SER A 283 -30.97 50.81 76.89
C SER A 283 -30.76 52.34 76.95
N ALA A 284 -31.09 53.06 75.86
CA ALA A 284 -31.83 54.34 75.81
C ALA A 284 -31.84 54.83 74.34
N GLN A 285 -32.97 54.83 73.63
CA GLN A 285 -33.95 55.92 73.52
C GLN A 285 -33.59 56.99 72.47
N LEU A 286 -34.43 57.00 71.42
CA LEU A 286 -34.74 57.95 70.31
C LEU A 286 -34.47 59.46 70.60
N PRO A 287 -34.34 60.37 69.57
CA PRO A 287 -35.27 60.49 68.43
C PRO A 287 -34.73 61.00 67.06
N ALA A 288 -35.61 60.93 66.04
CA ALA A 288 -35.57 61.60 64.72
C ALA A 288 -35.75 63.14 64.88
N PRO A 289 -35.68 64.04 63.85
CA PRO A 289 -36.01 63.82 62.43
C PRO A 289 -35.31 64.70 61.33
N SER A 290 -35.66 64.41 60.05
CA SER A 290 -35.86 65.31 58.89
C SER A 290 -34.75 66.06 58.13
N ALA A 291 -34.92 66.02 56.79
CA ALA A 291 -34.64 67.05 55.76
C ALA A 291 -33.18 67.29 55.30
N THR A 292 -32.80 67.77 54.09
CA THR A 292 -33.37 67.91 52.73
C THR A 292 -32.23 68.52 51.87
N SER A 293 -31.97 67.97 50.66
CA SER A 293 -31.56 68.66 49.41
C SER A 293 -30.16 69.30 49.14
N ILE A 294 -29.92 69.40 47.81
CA ILE A 294 -29.12 70.31 46.96
C ILE A 294 -27.58 70.09 46.86
N SER A 295 -27.05 69.67 45.69
CA SER A 295 -26.69 70.48 44.48
C SER A 295 -25.36 71.22 44.72
N LEU A 296 -24.34 71.37 43.87
CA LEU A 296 -24.01 71.14 42.46
C LEU A 296 -22.64 71.82 42.27
N GLY A 297 -21.79 71.35 41.35
CA GLY A 297 -20.53 72.03 41.03
C GLY A 297 -19.94 71.55 39.72
N ASN A 298 -20.53 72.01 38.62
CA ASN A 298 -20.10 71.94 37.21
C ASN A 298 -18.90 72.92 36.96
N PRO A 299 -18.45 73.26 35.72
CA PRO A 299 -18.64 72.68 34.37
C PRO A 299 -17.37 72.65 33.47
N GLY A 300 -17.52 72.16 32.23
CA GLY A 300 -16.73 72.55 31.04
C GLY A 300 -16.66 71.43 29.99
N ALA A 301 -17.61 71.28 29.05
CA ALA A 301 -17.70 71.94 27.72
C ALA A 301 -16.43 71.71 26.86
N SER A 302 -16.40 71.29 25.59
CA SER A 302 -17.33 71.28 24.45
C SER A 302 -16.62 70.51 23.28
N VAL A 303 -17.22 69.57 22.55
CA VAL A 303 -17.90 69.71 21.23
C VAL A 303 -16.97 70.00 20.00
N LEU A 304 -16.93 69.01 19.09
CA LEU A 304 -16.84 69.02 17.61
C LEU A 304 -15.53 69.17 16.78
N SER A 305 -15.46 68.24 15.80
CA SER A 305 -15.16 68.35 14.35
C SER A 305 -13.79 68.00 13.75
N GLU A 306 -13.88 67.04 12.82
CA GLU A 306 -13.32 66.99 11.44
C GLU A 306 -11.83 66.74 11.11
N THR A 307 -11.69 65.88 10.09
CA THR A 307 -10.54 65.42 9.28
C THR A 307 -9.90 66.53 8.41
N PRO A 308 -8.67 66.41 7.82
CA PRO A 308 -8.40 65.58 6.61
C PRO A 308 -6.94 65.03 6.42
N SER A 309 -6.78 64.27 5.31
CA SER A 309 -5.66 63.52 4.71
C SER A 309 -4.26 64.17 4.55
N ALA A 310 -3.21 63.34 4.40
CA ALA A 310 -2.40 63.16 3.15
C ALA A 310 -0.97 62.59 3.34
N VAL A 311 -0.64 61.53 2.57
CA VAL A 311 0.58 61.25 1.75
C VAL A 311 1.97 61.12 2.42
N ILE A 312 2.72 60.03 2.10
CA ILE A 312 4.06 60.00 1.44
C ILE A 312 4.59 58.54 1.30
N ASN A 313 5.14 58.26 0.10
CA ASN A 313 5.84 57.11 -0.51
C ASN A 313 7.03 56.53 0.33
N GLY A 314 7.68 55.38 0.07
CA GLY A 314 7.75 54.40 -1.03
C GLY A 314 9.14 53.70 -1.03
N ALA A 315 9.28 52.53 -1.69
CA ALA A 315 10.51 51.81 -2.19
C ALA A 315 10.43 50.28 -1.89
N THR A 316 10.14 49.37 -2.84
CA THR A 316 10.95 48.69 -3.90
C THR A 316 11.90 47.57 -3.46
N LEU A 317 12.00 46.55 -4.35
CA LEU A 317 12.87 45.35 -4.47
C LEU A 317 12.24 44.02 -3.99
N GLU A 318 12.39 42.85 -4.62
CA GLU A 318 12.60 42.32 -5.98
C GLU A 318 12.71 40.78 -5.82
N SER A 319 12.24 39.99 -6.81
CA SER A 319 12.61 38.56 -7.11
C SER A 319 12.30 37.46 -6.06
N GLU A 320 12.06 36.18 -6.36
CA GLU A 320 12.17 35.37 -7.59
C GLU A 320 11.42 34.02 -7.36
N SER A 321 10.84 33.45 -8.42
CA SER A 321 10.30 32.08 -8.47
C SER A 321 11.36 31.09 -9.00
N PRO A 322 11.39 29.82 -8.56
CA PRO A 322 12.32 28.85 -9.13
C PRO A 322 11.74 28.15 -10.37
N PRO A 323 12.55 27.91 -11.42
CA PRO A 323 12.11 27.21 -12.62
C PRO A 323 12.31 25.68 -12.56
N LEU A 324 11.40 24.99 -13.26
CA LEU A 324 11.48 23.60 -13.67
C LEU A 324 12.69 23.34 -14.57
N SER A 325 13.44 22.28 -14.27
CA SER A 325 14.52 21.77 -15.13
C SER A 325 14.15 20.39 -15.65
N LEU A 326 13.81 20.32 -16.92
CA LEU A 326 13.81 19.10 -17.74
C LEU A 326 15.25 18.72 -18.03
N SER A 327 15.64 17.48 -17.72
CA SER A 327 16.90 16.90 -18.19
C SER A 327 16.63 15.72 -19.11
N SER A 328 17.34 15.78 -20.23
CA SER A 328 17.35 14.92 -21.39
C SER A 328 17.72 13.47 -21.06
N ALA A 329 16.90 12.53 -21.55
CA ALA A 329 17.25 11.12 -21.63
C ALA A 329 18.27 10.91 -22.76
N ALA A 330 19.51 10.60 -22.39
CA ALA A 330 20.52 10.10 -23.31
C ALA A 330 20.31 8.59 -23.51
N ALA A 331 20.28 8.18 -24.78
CA ALA A 331 20.23 6.79 -25.21
C ALA A 331 21.62 6.15 -25.04
N GLU A 332 21.68 5.02 -24.35
CA GLU A 332 22.82 4.10 -24.35
C GLU A 332 22.49 2.84 -25.17
N PRO A 333 23.49 2.22 -25.83
CA PRO A 333 23.32 1.19 -26.83
C PRO A 333 23.08 -0.19 -26.21
N MET A 334 22.32 -0.99 -26.96
CA MET A 334 21.90 -2.34 -26.64
C MET A 334 23.09 -3.32 -26.66
N GLY A 335 23.36 -3.97 -25.51
CA GLY A 335 24.37 -5.02 -25.37
C GLY A 335 23.79 -6.31 -24.76
N THR A 336 23.77 -7.39 -25.56
CA THR A 336 23.81 -8.82 -25.16
C THR A 336 23.29 -9.24 -23.77
N HIS A 337 21.97 -9.34 -23.60
CA HIS A 337 21.33 -9.96 -22.43
C HIS A 337 21.13 -11.48 -22.60
N GLN A 338 22.12 -12.30 -22.28
CA GLN A 338 21.89 -13.74 -22.00
C GLN A 338 22.66 -14.26 -20.79
N ALA A 339 23.79 -13.64 -20.41
CA ALA A 339 24.53 -14.02 -19.20
C ALA A 339 23.98 -13.38 -17.91
N GLU A 340 23.38 -12.18 -18.00
CA GLU A 340 22.87 -11.45 -16.82
C GLU A 340 21.61 -12.09 -16.22
N SER A 341 20.81 -12.77 -17.04
CA SER A 341 19.59 -13.46 -16.60
C SER A 341 19.88 -14.65 -15.66
N GLU A 342 21.06 -15.28 -15.75
CA GLU A 342 21.45 -16.33 -14.81
C GLU A 342 21.89 -15.74 -13.47
N SER A 343 22.64 -14.63 -13.49
CA SER A 343 23.05 -13.88 -12.28
C SER A 343 21.84 -13.34 -11.49
N ILE A 344 20.86 -12.76 -12.19
CA ILE A 344 19.64 -12.24 -11.55
C ILE A 344 18.77 -13.37 -10.99
N LEU A 345 18.76 -14.55 -11.62
CA LEU A 345 18.02 -15.71 -11.10
C LEU A 345 18.68 -16.28 -9.83
N ASP A 346 20.01 -16.32 -9.80
CA ASP A 346 20.78 -16.77 -8.63
C ASP A 346 20.70 -15.75 -7.47
N GLU A 347 20.68 -14.45 -7.78
CA GLU A 347 20.42 -13.37 -6.81
C GLU A 347 19.01 -13.51 -6.19
N VAL A 348 17.99 -13.77 -7.00
CA VAL A 348 16.61 -13.99 -6.53
C VAL A 348 16.49 -15.28 -5.71
N GLU A 349 17.23 -16.33 -6.04
CA GLU A 349 17.30 -17.55 -5.23
C GLU A 349 18.00 -17.30 -3.88
N ASN A 350 19.04 -16.48 -3.85
CA ASN A 350 19.76 -16.11 -2.63
C ASN A 350 18.88 -15.24 -1.70
N ILE A 351 18.07 -14.35 -2.26
CA ILE A 351 17.08 -13.55 -1.53
C ILE A 351 15.97 -14.44 -0.95
N VAL A 352 15.47 -15.42 -1.71
CA VAL A 352 14.45 -16.36 -1.24
C VAL A 352 14.99 -17.28 -0.14
N LYS A 353 16.25 -17.72 -0.24
CA LYS A 353 16.91 -18.54 0.77
C LYS A 353 17.19 -17.73 2.06
N LYS A 354 17.64 -16.48 1.93
CA LYS A 354 17.89 -15.58 3.06
C LYS A 354 16.61 -15.10 3.76
N GLY A 355 15.50 -15.02 3.03
CA GLY A 355 14.17 -14.75 3.61
C GLY A 355 13.61 -15.89 4.47
N ASN A 356 14.13 -17.11 4.33
CA ASN A 356 13.66 -18.29 5.06
C ASN A 356 14.34 -18.47 6.43
N ASP A 357 15.54 -17.91 6.63
CA ASP A 357 16.30 -18.03 7.90
C ASP A 357 16.02 -16.87 8.89
N ASN A 358 15.25 -15.86 8.48
CA ASN A 358 15.07 -14.62 9.23
C ASN A 358 13.75 -14.51 10.02
N HIS A 359 12.94 -15.57 10.07
CA HIS A 359 11.58 -15.48 10.63
C HIS A 359 11.47 -15.75 12.16
N ASP A 360 12.58 -16.05 12.84
CA ASP A 360 12.60 -16.41 14.27
C ASP A 360 13.42 -15.47 15.18
N LYS A 361 13.81 -14.28 14.71
CA LYS A 361 14.45 -13.29 15.59
C LYS A 361 13.73 -11.96 15.50
N GLY A 362 12.97 -11.65 16.55
CA GLY A 362 12.51 -10.28 16.80
C GLY A 362 13.69 -9.32 16.72
N THR A 363 13.43 -8.11 16.22
CA THR A 363 14.40 -7.02 16.13
C THR A 363 14.78 -6.57 17.55
N ASN A 364 15.63 -7.34 18.22
CA ASN A 364 16.27 -6.94 19.45
C ASN A 364 17.49 -6.09 19.09
N VAL A 365 17.50 -4.84 19.54
CA VAL A 365 18.53 -3.84 19.22
C VAL A 365 19.91 -4.23 19.81
N ASP A 366 19.95 -5.20 20.72
CA ASP A 366 21.13 -5.58 21.49
C ASP A 366 21.97 -6.74 20.89
N ASP A 367 21.57 -7.33 19.75
CA ASP A 367 22.24 -8.51 19.17
C ASP A 367 23.11 -8.17 17.93
N ILE A 368 23.77 -7.01 17.93
CA ILE A 368 24.69 -6.61 16.86
C ILE A 368 26.08 -7.19 17.14
N SER A 369 26.55 -8.08 16.26
CA SER A 369 27.92 -8.61 16.30
C SER A 369 28.96 -7.46 16.27
N PRO A 370 30.08 -7.54 17.03
CA PRO A 370 31.12 -6.50 17.05
C PRO A 370 31.69 -6.16 15.67
N GLU A 371 31.64 -7.10 14.73
CA GLU A 371 32.09 -6.89 13.34
C GLU A 371 31.10 -6.03 12.53
N GLU A 372 29.81 -6.13 12.82
CA GLU A 372 28.76 -5.45 12.09
C GLU A 372 28.62 -3.99 12.55
N ARG A 373 28.88 -3.72 13.85
CA ARG A 373 29.02 -2.35 14.38
C ARG A 373 30.16 -1.59 13.70
N ARG A 374 31.33 -2.23 13.51
CA ARG A 374 32.49 -1.60 12.84
C ARG A 374 32.22 -1.29 11.38
N ARG A 375 31.41 -2.09 10.68
CA ARG A 375 30.99 -1.81 9.30
C ARG A 375 30.05 -0.61 9.23
N GLN A 376 29.11 -0.50 10.16
CA GLN A 376 28.17 0.62 10.22
C GLN A 376 28.86 1.94 10.59
N GLU A 377 29.91 1.91 11.42
CA GLU A 377 30.75 3.07 11.75
C GLU A 377 31.61 3.56 10.59
N GLN A 378 31.91 2.69 9.61
CA GLN A 378 32.68 3.04 8.41
C GLN A 378 31.82 3.65 7.29
N LEU A 379 30.49 3.60 7.38
CA LEU A 379 29.62 4.26 6.42
C LEU A 379 29.44 5.75 6.79
N PRO A 380 29.59 6.68 5.84
CA PRO A 380 29.41 8.11 6.11
C PRO A 380 27.99 8.39 6.60
N ARG A 381 27.88 9.00 7.78
CA ARG A 381 26.58 9.33 8.39
C ARG A 381 25.83 10.33 7.52
N ASN A 382 24.60 9.96 7.15
CA ASN A 382 23.70 10.80 6.36
C ASN A 382 23.30 12.06 7.15
N PRO A 383 23.63 13.28 6.68
CA PRO A 383 23.39 14.52 7.40
C PRO A 383 21.90 14.91 7.50
N LYS A 384 21.00 14.20 6.80
CA LYS A 384 19.55 14.47 6.85
C LYS A 384 18.79 13.70 7.93
N LYS A 385 19.46 12.88 8.75
CA LYS A 385 18.80 12.14 9.83
C LYS A 385 18.78 12.97 11.11
N ARG A 386 17.62 13.57 11.42
CA ARG A 386 17.34 14.19 12.73
C ARG A 386 17.19 13.10 13.79
N MET A 387 18.08 13.07 14.77
CA MET A 387 17.97 12.20 15.95
C MET A 387 17.09 12.93 16.98
N HIS A 388 16.00 12.32 17.40
CA HIS A 388 15.19 12.80 18.52
C HIS A 388 15.87 12.34 19.80
N GLU A 389 16.42 13.27 20.58
CA GLU A 389 16.99 12.99 21.90
C GLU A 389 15.86 13.14 22.93
N GLU A 390 15.44 12.03 23.54
CA GLU A 390 14.56 12.08 24.71
C GLU A 390 15.39 12.36 25.97
N PRO A 391 15.00 13.32 26.81
CA PRO A 391 15.66 13.55 28.09
C PRO A 391 15.29 12.43 29.07
N ILE A 392 16.30 11.71 29.54
CA ILE A 392 16.19 10.67 30.58
C ILE A 392 15.74 11.36 31.88
N GLN A 393 14.57 10.98 32.40
CA GLN A 393 14.15 11.37 33.75
C GLN A 393 14.93 10.53 34.77
N ASP A 394 15.76 11.20 35.57
CA ASP A 394 16.42 10.62 36.73
C ASP A 394 15.37 10.29 37.81
N GLU A 395 14.96 9.02 37.93
CA GLU A 395 14.25 8.55 39.12
C GLU A 395 15.23 8.45 40.30
N HIS A 396 15.05 9.40 41.22
CA HIS A 396 15.61 9.39 42.57
C HIS A 396 15.25 8.09 43.30
N ARG A 397 16.21 7.16 43.44
CA ARG A 397 16.14 6.10 44.45
C ARG A 397 16.24 6.73 45.84
N LYS A 398 15.18 6.59 46.63
CA LYS A 398 15.24 6.67 48.09
C LYS A 398 15.52 5.25 48.58
N ASP A 399 16.78 4.98 48.89
CA ASP A 399 17.13 3.82 49.70
C ASP A 399 17.01 4.18 51.17
N GLU A 400 16.37 3.25 51.88
CA GLU A 400 16.07 3.20 53.29
C GLU A 400 17.35 3.30 54.14
N LEU A 401 17.27 4.05 55.26
CA LEU A 401 17.89 3.75 56.56
C LEU A 401 17.26 4.61 57.65
#